data_AF-A0ABD0PHC1-F1
#
_entry.id   AF-A0ABD0PHC1-F1
#
_cell.length_a   1.000
_cell.length_b   1.000
_cell.length_c   1.000
_cell.angle_alpha   90.00
_cell.angle_beta   90.00
_cell.angle_gamma   90.00
#
_symmetry.space_group_name_H-M   'P 1'
#
loop_
_entity.id
_entity.type
_entity.pdbx_description
1 polymer ?
#
loop_
_entity_poly.entity_id
_entity_poly.type
_entity_poly.pdbx_seq_one_letter_code
_entity_poly.pdbx_strand_id
1 'polypeptide(L)' 'IPSGFTLINQLYTFPGNASGCHHAEWRKKHPTDATITTYKNHKCTTEKGFEEEFRCENNHLLLKSANYNDQGSYEFICDG' A
#
# COMPACT_ATOMS: atom_id res chain seq x y z
N ILE A 1 -5.20 15.35 -1.57
CA ILE A 1 -4.27 14.21 -1.43
C ILE A 1 -2.96 14.65 -2.08
N PRO A 2 -1.82 14.71 -1.37
CA PRO A 2 -0.59 15.15 -2.01
C PRO A 2 -0.21 14.14 -3.08
N SER A 3 -0.04 14.61 -4.31
CA SER A 3 0.57 13.87 -5.40
C SER A 3 2.07 13.72 -5.09
N GLY A 4 2.48 12.53 -4.67
CA GLY A 4 3.89 12.19 -4.47
C GLY A 4 4.54 11.75 -5.79
N PHE A 5 5.81 12.11 -5.98
CA PHE A 5 6.65 11.53 -7.02
C PHE A 5 7.67 10.61 -6.36
N THR A 6 7.96 9.47 -6.99
CA THR A 6 9.00 8.54 -6.56
C THR A 6 9.96 8.24 -7.71
N LEU A 7 11.21 7.90 -7.38
CA LEU A 7 12.20 7.46 -8.35
C LEU A 7 11.95 6.01 -8.75
N ILE A 8 12.12 5.72 -10.04
CA ILE A 8 12.02 4.36 -10.59
C ILE A 8 13.17 3.50 -10.05
N ASN A 9 12.91 2.19 -9.90
CA ASN A 9 13.84 1.20 -9.34
C ASN A 9 14.27 1.51 -7.89
N GLN A 10 13.49 2.33 -7.18
CA GLN A 10 13.67 2.57 -5.75
C GLN A 10 12.49 2.03 -4.95
N LEU A 11 12.79 1.67 -3.70
CA LEU A 11 11.80 1.40 -2.68
C LEU A 11 10.97 2.67 -2.42
N TYR A 12 9.67 2.51 -2.24
CA TYR A 12 8.79 3.60 -1.87
C TYR A 12 7.85 3.18 -0.75
N THR A 13 7.83 3.96 0.33
CA THR A 13 6.92 3.77 1.45
C THR A 13 5.71 4.69 1.26
N PHE A 14 4.52 4.11 1.18
CA PHE A 14 3.30 4.90 1.06
C PHE A 14 2.99 5.65 2.36
N PRO A 15 2.38 6.83 2.26
CA PRO A 15 1.80 7.49 3.43
C PRO A 15 0.68 6.63 4.04
N GLY A 16 0.43 6.85 5.33
CA GLY A 16 -0.48 6.04 6.14
C GLY A 16 0.28 5.04 7.00
N ASN A 17 -0.18 4.85 8.24
CA ASN A 17 0.38 3.90 9.20
C ASN A 17 -0.78 3.22 9.93
N ALA A 18 -0.82 1.89 9.91
CA ALA A 18 -1.94 1.13 10.47
C ALA A 18 -1.87 0.94 12.00
N SER A 19 -0.81 1.37 12.67
CA SER A 19 -0.63 1.19 14.13
C SER A 19 -1.73 1.84 14.97
N GLY A 20 -2.36 2.91 14.47
CA GLY A 20 -3.47 3.59 15.13
C GLY A 20 -4.86 3.03 14.81
N CYS A 21 -4.95 2.02 13.93
CA CYS A 21 -6.23 1.49 13.42
C CYS A 21 -6.52 0.11 14.03
N HIS A 22 -7.78 -0.22 14.24
CA HIS A 22 -8.21 -1.59 14.50
C HIS A 22 -8.18 -2.44 13.22
N HIS A 23 -8.54 -1.83 12.10
CA HIS A 23 -8.47 -2.38 10.75
C HIS A 23 -7.98 -1.31 9.80
N ALA A 24 -7.07 -1.64 8.87
CA ALA A 24 -6.66 -0.71 7.83
C ALA A 24 -6.44 -1.40 6.50
N GLU A 25 -6.58 -0.67 5.41
CA GLU A 25 -6.41 -1.18 4.06
C GLU A 25 -5.62 -0.19 3.21
N TRP A 26 -4.75 -0.72 2.35
CA TRP A 26 -4.24 0.02 1.21
C TRP A 26 -4.87 -0.52 -0.06
N ARG A 27 -5.44 0.37 -0.86
CA ARG A 27 -6.12 0.04 -2.12
C ARG A 27 -5.46 0.74 -3.29
N LYS A 28 -5.26 0.02 -4.39
CA LYS A 28 -4.99 0.61 -5.70
C LYS A 28 -6.35 0.89 -6.33
N LYS A 29 -6.61 2.12 -6.77
CA LYS A 29 -7.91 2.51 -7.38
C LYS A 29 -7.91 2.41 -8.91
N HIS A 30 -6.72 2.46 -9.53
CA HIS A 30 -6.56 2.39 -10.98
C HIS A 30 -5.38 1.46 -11.32
N PRO A 31 -5.50 0.57 -12.33
CA PRO A 31 -6.62 0.43 -13.27
C PRO A 31 -7.85 -0.30 -12.72
N THR A 32 -7.71 -1.01 -11.61
CA THR A 32 -8.82 -1.73 -10.95
C THR A 32 -8.81 -1.39 -9.46
N ASP A 33 -9.99 -1.24 -8.87
CA ASP A 33 -10.12 -1.07 -7.42
C ASP A 33 -9.82 -2.40 -6.71
N ALA A 34 -8.62 -2.52 -6.17
CA ALA A 34 -8.13 -3.73 -5.53
C ALA A 34 -7.41 -3.41 -4.21
N THR A 35 -7.68 -4.20 -3.19
CA THR A 35 -6.95 -4.15 -1.92
C THR A 35 -5.60 -4.82 -2.09
N ILE A 36 -4.53 -4.08 -1.79
CA ILE A 36 -3.14 -4.56 -1.86
C ILE A 36 -2.76 -5.20 -0.53
N THR A 37 -3.18 -4.58 0.57
CA THR A 37 -2.74 -4.98 1.92
C THR A 37 -3.83 -4.70 2.91
N THR A 38 -4.05 -5.67 3.81
CA THR A 38 -4.98 -5.57 4.93
C THR A 38 -4.20 -5.62 6.24
N TYR A 39 -4.52 -4.71 7.15
CA TYR A 39 -4.04 -4.73 8.53
C TYR A 39 -5.21 -5.04 9.44
N LYS A 40 -5.12 -6.12 10.22
CA LYS A 40 -6.14 -6.51 11.19
C LYS A 40 -5.51 -7.34 12.30
N ASN A 41 -5.99 -7.18 13.53
CA ASN A 41 -5.48 -7.93 14.70
C ASN A 41 -3.95 -7.83 14.84
N HIS A 42 -3.39 -6.64 14.64
CA HIS A 42 -1.95 -6.37 14.65
C HIS A 42 -1.12 -7.14 13.62
N LYS A 43 -1.75 -7.70 12.59
CA LYS A 43 -1.08 -8.37 11.48
C LYS A 43 -1.37 -7.64 10.20
N CYS A 44 -0.33 -7.42 9.44
CA CYS A 44 -0.41 -6.84 8.10
C CYS A 44 -0.17 -7.95 7.08
N THR A 45 -1.11 -8.11 6.16
CA THR A 45 -1.10 -9.19 5.16
C THR A 45 -1.18 -8.55 3.78
N THR A 46 -0.23 -8.87 2.91
CA THR A 46 -0.31 -8.49 1.49
C THR A 46 -1.21 -9.49 0.78
N GLU A 47 -2.16 -8.99 0.00
CA GLU A 47 -3.13 -9.80 -0.73
C GLU A 47 -2.47 -10.57 -1.86
N LYS A 48 -3.06 -11.73 -2.21
CA LYS A 48 -2.51 -12.63 -3.21
C LYS A 48 -2.45 -11.95 -4.59
N GLY A 49 -1.30 -12.06 -5.25
CA GLY A 49 -1.02 -11.41 -6.52
C GLY A 49 -0.29 -10.08 -6.40
N PHE A 50 -0.12 -9.56 -5.17
CA PHE A 50 0.64 -8.34 -4.91
C PHE A 50 1.94 -8.59 -4.15
N GLU A 51 2.24 -9.83 -3.74
CA GLU A 51 3.37 -10.13 -2.88
C GLU A 51 4.73 -9.92 -3.56
N GLU A 52 4.79 -9.95 -4.89
CA GLU A 52 6.03 -9.68 -5.63
C GLU A 52 6.38 -8.19 -5.65
N GLU A 53 5.36 -7.32 -5.70
CA GLU A 53 5.51 -5.87 -5.86
C GLU A 53 5.50 -5.15 -4.52
N PHE A 54 4.62 -5.59 -3.61
CA PHE A 54 4.35 -4.91 -2.36
C PHE A 54 4.77 -5.76 -1.16
N ARG A 55 5.01 -5.08 -0.04
CA ARG A 55 5.10 -5.72 1.27
C ARG A 55 4.60 -4.77 2.34
N CYS A 56 4.13 -5.33 3.44
CA CYS A 56 3.92 -4.55 4.64
C CYS A 56 5.15 -4.61 5.55
N GLU A 57 5.62 -3.46 6.00
CA GLU A 57 6.75 -3.36 6.90
C GLU A 57 6.49 -2.22 7.90
N ASN A 58 6.69 -2.48 9.19
CA ASN A 58 6.46 -1.50 10.26
C ASN A 58 5.06 -0.84 10.23
N ASN A 59 4.02 -1.60 9.85
CA ASN A 59 2.64 -1.12 9.68
C ASN A 59 2.46 -0.08 8.56
N HIS A 60 3.37 -0.04 7.60
CA HIS A 60 3.27 0.75 6.38
C HIS A 60 3.21 -0.16 5.15
N LEU A 61 2.56 0.31 4.08
CA LEU A 61 2.70 -0.30 2.76
C LEU A 61 4.01 0.18 2.10
N LEU A 62 4.79 -0.78 1.61
CA LEU A 62 5.98 -0.52 0.80
C LEU A 62 5.83 -1.14 -0.58
N LEU A 63 6.24 -0.38 -1.59
CA LEU A 63 6.52 -0.84 -2.94
C LEU A 63 8.01 -1.20 -3.04
N LYS A 64 8.31 -2.45 -3.41
CA LYS A 64 9.68 -3.00 -3.41
C LYS A 64 10.58 -2.33 -4.45
N SER A 65 10.03 -2.04 -5.62
CA SER A 65 10.75 -1.38 -6.72
C SER A 65 9.76 -0.66 -7.62
N ALA A 66 9.70 0.67 -7.51
CA ALA A 66 8.77 1.47 -8.30
C ALA A 66 9.05 1.36 -9.80
N ASN A 67 8.00 1.17 -10.58
CA ASN A 67 8.01 1.13 -12.04
C ASN A 67 6.85 1.94 -12.65
N TYR A 68 6.82 2.09 -13.98
CA TYR A 68 5.80 2.91 -14.65
C TYR A 68 4.37 2.34 -14.53
N ASN A 69 4.20 1.03 -14.32
CA ASN A 69 2.89 0.39 -14.13
C ASN A 69 2.33 0.59 -12.71
N ASP A 70 3.17 1.07 -11.79
CA ASP A 70 2.76 1.48 -10.44
C ASP A 70 2.17 2.89 -10.43
N GLN A 71 2.14 3.58 -11.56
CA GLN A 71 1.48 4.88 -11.65
C GLN A 71 -0.03 4.73 -11.46
N GLY A 72 -0.58 5.45 -10.49
CA GLY A 72 -2.01 5.45 -10.24
C GLY A 72 -2.39 6.07 -8.91
N SER A 73 -3.68 6.01 -8.62
CA SER A 73 -4.24 6.44 -7.34
C SER A 73 -4.19 5.29 -6.34
N TYR A 74 -3.62 5.58 -5.17
CA TYR A 74 -3.58 4.69 -4.03
C TYR A 74 -4.32 5.35 -2.87
N GLU A 75 -5.05 4.56 -2.11
CA GLU A 75 -5.83 5.01 -0.97
C GLU A 75 -5.44 4.22 0.27
N PHE A 76 -5.33 4.92 1.40
CA PHE A 76 -5.21 4.31 2.72
C PHE A 76 -6.51 4.55 3.49
N ILE A 77 -7.10 3.46 3.99
CA ILE A 77 -8.35 3.46 4.74
C ILE A 77 -8.04 2.95 6.15
N CYS A 78 -8.46 3.69 7.17
CA CYS A 78 -8.28 3.33 8.59
C CYS A 78 -9.66 3.27 9.24
N ASP A 79 -10.01 2.11 9.79
CA ASP A 79 -11.28 1.81 10.49
C ASP A 79 -12.57 2.02 9.68
N GLY A 80 -12.46 2.04 8.34
CA GLY A 80 -13.61 2.05 7.41
C GLY A 80 -14.02 3.45 7.00
#